data_AF-A0A0S9KT14-F1
#
_entry.id   AF-A0A0S9KT14-F1
#
_cell.length_a   1.000
_cell.length_b   1.000
_cell.length_c   1.000
_cell.angle_alpha   90.00
_cell.angle_beta   90.00
_cell.angle_gamma   90.00
#
_symmetry.space_group_name_H-M   'P 1'
#
loop_
_entity.id
_entity.type
_entity.pdbx_description
1 polymer ?
#
loop_
_entity_poly.entity_id
_entity_poly.type
_entity_poly.pdbx_seq_one_letter_code
_entity_poly.pdbx_strand_id
1 'polypeptide(L)'
;MARIHEPLSADGRRALRMPLVLGALALAATLCVPVAQYLDLSTPEDQGQRSLPVLVQGLEAQGRIPDQPDADRVADTRSLVAANILLRSGYLTRASVQTDPVTQRPLYALSLQPEVRGCASVPQDEAAGAQVQPPLPFHQAGDLAIAAVAVEKFNRHALHRTLEWALARATLALTGRLPELSLGPAQIRPSTVRRLVAAGVGGAAWRPLGQDDAALAQALGDECRALALATAVLATQACTDCPDPAAHALQAYGGQRPRTEAVVDYVPIVRTMAAMWQ
;
A
#
# COMPACT_ATOMS: atom_id res chain seq x y z
N MET A 1 12.54 -43.81 44.05
CA MET A 1 12.03 -43.20 42.81
C MET A 1 12.78 -41.90 42.55
N ALA A 2 13.77 -41.90 41.66
CA ALA A 2 14.42 -40.67 41.19
C ALA A 2 14.32 -40.66 39.66
N ARG A 3 13.58 -39.69 39.12
CA ARG A 3 13.37 -39.52 37.67
C ARG A 3 14.65 -38.97 37.07
N ILE A 4 15.22 -39.71 36.13
CA ILE A 4 16.32 -39.26 35.29
C ILE A 4 15.74 -38.26 34.29
N HIS A 5 16.27 -37.03 34.28
CA HIS A 5 15.96 -36.03 33.27
C HIS A 5 16.50 -36.49 31.91
N GLU A 6 15.60 -36.82 30.98
CA GLU A 6 15.96 -36.99 29.59
C GLU A 6 16.44 -35.65 28.98
N PRO A 7 17.58 -35.62 28.28
CA PRO A 7 18.02 -34.43 27.58
C PRO A 7 17.11 -34.19 26.36
N LEU A 8 16.61 -32.96 26.25
CA LEU A 8 15.87 -32.46 25.09
C LEU A 8 16.56 -32.86 23.77
N SER A 9 15.79 -33.56 22.94
CA SER A 9 16.09 -33.95 21.55
C SER A 9 16.70 -32.77 20.76
N ALA A 10 17.63 -33.09 19.86
CA ALA A 10 18.28 -32.13 18.98
C ALA A 10 17.31 -31.29 18.14
N ASP A 11 16.10 -31.80 17.88
CA ASP A 11 15.04 -31.07 17.15
C ASP A 11 14.37 -29.99 18.00
N GLY A 12 14.22 -30.20 19.31
CA GLY A 12 13.71 -29.18 20.23
C GLY A 12 14.64 -27.97 20.37
N ARG A 13 15.96 -28.18 20.21
CA ARG A 13 16.96 -27.10 20.23
C ARG A 13 16.98 -26.29 18.94
N ARG A 14 16.56 -26.85 17.80
CA ARG A 14 16.40 -26.10 16.54
C ARG A 14 15.15 -25.22 16.56
N ALA A 15 14.05 -25.72 17.11
CA ALA A 15 12.79 -25.00 17.22
C ALA A 15 12.87 -23.74 18.11
N LEU A 16 13.67 -23.78 19.19
CA LEU A 16 13.88 -22.64 20.10
C LEU A 16 14.96 -21.64 19.61
N ARG A 17 15.87 -22.05 18.74
CA ARG A 17 16.92 -21.17 18.21
C ARG A 17 16.38 -20.20 17.17
N MET A 18 15.42 -20.60 16.36
CA MET A 18 14.87 -19.74 15.31
C MET A 18 14.21 -18.44 15.84
N PRO A 19 13.34 -18.45 16.87
CA PRO A 19 12.76 -17.22 17.41
C PRO A 19 13.78 -16.35 18.15
N LEU A 20 14.78 -16.94 18.82
CA LEU A 20 15.86 -16.20 19.47
C LEU A 20 16.79 -15.53 18.46
N VAL A 21 17.09 -16.21 17.35
CA VAL A 21 17.89 -15.66 16.26
C VAL A 21 17.12 -14.55 15.55
N LEU A 22 15.84 -14.74 15.25
CA LEU A 22 14.97 -13.70 14.70
C LEU A 22 14.85 -12.47 15.63
N GLY A 23 14.71 -12.69 16.94
CA GLY A 23 14.68 -11.62 17.94
C GLY A 23 16.01 -10.86 18.02
N ALA A 24 17.13 -11.57 17.99
CA ALA A 24 18.46 -10.96 17.97
C ALA A 24 18.75 -10.21 16.66
N LEU A 25 18.24 -10.69 15.53
CA LEU A 25 18.35 -10.02 14.22
C LEU A 25 17.45 -8.80 14.10
N ALA A 26 16.26 -8.83 14.68
CA ALA A 26 15.43 -7.63 14.80
C ALA A 26 16.15 -6.56 15.62
N LEU A 27 16.81 -6.96 16.72
CA LEU A 27 17.63 -6.07 17.55
C LEU A 27 18.91 -5.58 16.83
N ALA A 28 19.55 -6.44 16.04
CA ALA A 28 20.73 -6.06 15.25
C ALA A 28 20.34 -5.15 14.07
N ALA A 29 19.18 -5.39 13.44
CA ALA A 29 18.64 -4.53 12.41
C ALA A 29 18.32 -3.14 12.96
N THR A 30 17.76 -3.02 14.17
CA THR A 30 17.54 -1.71 14.81
C THR A 30 18.84 -1.00 15.21
N LEU A 31 19.92 -1.75 15.46
CA LEU A 31 21.24 -1.20 15.85
C LEU A 31 22.17 -0.89 14.66
N CYS A 32 21.98 -1.56 13.52
CA CYS A 32 22.81 -1.40 12.31
C CYS A 32 22.23 -0.39 11.30
N VAL A 33 21.03 0.15 11.51
CA VAL A 33 20.61 1.32 10.73
C VAL A 33 21.35 2.54 11.31
N PRO A 34 22.23 3.21 10.55
CA PRO A 34 22.95 4.37 11.06
C PRO A 34 21.96 5.47 11.44
N VAL A 35 22.09 6.02 12.66
CA VAL A 35 21.31 7.14 13.21
C VAL A 35 21.27 8.34 12.25
N ALA A 36 22.26 8.47 11.36
CA ALA A 36 22.29 9.49 10.30
C ALA A 36 21.19 9.34 9.23
N GLN A 37 20.58 8.16 9.04
CA GLN A 37 19.40 7.96 8.17
C GLN A 37 18.07 8.15 8.93
N TYR A 38 18.09 8.24 10.27
CA TYR A 38 16.88 8.45 11.09
C TYR A 38 16.44 9.91 11.13
N LEU A 39 17.32 10.84 10.72
CA LEU A 39 17.07 12.27 10.70
C LEU A 39 17.15 12.86 9.28
N ASP A 40 17.14 12.03 8.24
CA ASP A 40 16.65 12.49 6.94
C ASP A 40 15.11 12.46 6.97
N LEU A 41 14.57 13.25 7.92
CA LEU A 41 13.18 13.71 7.97
C LEU A 41 12.87 14.68 6.82
N SER A 42 13.82 14.86 5.91
CA SER A 42 13.59 15.27 4.55
C SER A 42 12.55 14.32 3.93
N THR A 43 11.28 14.66 4.12
CA THR A 43 10.46 15.07 2.99
C THR A 43 11.35 15.40 1.77
N PRO A 44 10.98 15.05 0.53
CA PRO A 44 11.60 15.66 -0.64
C PRO A 44 11.27 17.17 -0.69
N GLU A 45 11.64 17.92 0.33
CA GLU A 45 11.61 19.37 0.48
C GLU A 45 12.90 20.02 -0.04
N ASP A 46 13.94 19.24 -0.39
CA ASP A 46 15.22 19.77 -0.89
C ASP A 46 15.46 19.58 -2.40
N GLN A 47 14.45 19.13 -3.15
CA GLN A 47 14.43 19.23 -4.62
C GLN A 47 13.41 20.29 -5.08
N GLY A 48 13.69 21.56 -4.77
CA GLY A 48 12.94 22.70 -5.28
C GLY A 48 11.50 22.78 -4.75
N GLN A 49 11.36 23.23 -3.50
CA GLN A 49 10.10 23.51 -2.78
C GLN A 49 8.97 24.05 -3.68
N ARG A 50 8.12 23.14 -4.16
CA ARG A 50 6.70 23.44 -4.32
C ARG A 50 6.09 23.26 -2.94
N SER A 51 5.92 24.35 -2.19
CA SER A 51 5.15 24.32 -0.94
C SER A 51 3.72 23.93 -1.29
N LEU A 52 3.40 22.64 -1.19
CA LEU A 52 2.04 22.17 -1.39
C LEU A 52 1.25 22.54 -0.14
N PRO A 53 0.15 23.30 -0.25
CA PRO A 53 -0.56 23.83 0.91
C PRO A 53 -1.13 22.68 1.76
N VAL A 54 -0.96 22.75 3.08
CA VAL A 54 -1.73 21.91 4.00
C VAL A 54 -3.16 22.44 3.97
N LEU A 55 -4.09 21.56 3.58
CA LEU A 55 -5.48 21.93 3.43
C LEU A 55 -6.16 21.71 4.78
N VAL A 56 -6.79 22.77 5.30
CA VAL A 56 -7.46 22.75 6.60
C VAL A 56 -8.91 23.18 6.40
N GLN A 57 -9.84 22.41 6.97
CA GLN A 57 -11.24 22.80 7.08
C GLN A 57 -11.54 23.14 8.54
N GLY A 58 -12.16 24.29 8.77
CA GLY A 58 -12.65 24.67 10.10
C GLY A 58 -13.73 23.68 10.56
N LEU A 59 -13.66 23.26 11.82
CA LEU A 59 -14.70 22.42 12.44
C LEU A 59 -15.99 23.21 12.73
N GLU A 60 -15.96 24.52 12.60
CA GLU A 60 -17.09 25.40 12.87
C GLU A 60 -17.80 25.77 11.57
N ALA A 61 -19.12 25.58 11.55
CA ALA A 61 -19.98 26.21 10.56
C ALA A 61 -20.79 27.28 11.29
N GLN A 62 -20.62 28.55 10.91
CA GLN A 62 -21.36 29.68 11.50
C GLN A 62 -21.20 29.78 13.03
N GLY A 63 -20.01 29.48 13.57
CA GLY A 63 -19.71 29.57 15.00
C GLY A 63 -20.31 28.46 15.87
N ARG A 64 -20.76 27.34 15.28
CA ARG A 64 -21.20 26.14 15.99
C ARG A 64 -20.63 24.87 15.37
N ILE A 65 -20.45 23.85 16.20
CA ILE A 65 -20.21 22.47 15.77
C ILE A 65 -21.58 21.80 15.66
N PRO A 66 -22.03 21.36 14.46
CA PRO A 66 -23.32 20.71 14.29
C PRO A 66 -23.41 19.40 15.07
N ASP A 67 -24.57 19.14 15.67
CA ASP A 67 -24.82 17.93 16.48
C ASP A 67 -24.93 16.65 15.63
N GLN A 68 -25.10 16.77 14.30
CA GLN A 68 -25.15 15.64 13.38
C GLN A 68 -24.30 15.88 12.12
N PRO A 69 -23.60 14.85 11.61
CA PRO A 69 -22.84 14.95 10.38
C PRO A 69 -23.78 15.05 9.17
N ASP A 70 -23.79 16.23 8.53
CA ASP A 70 -24.41 16.43 7.23
C ASP A 70 -23.67 15.63 6.14
N ALA A 71 -24.40 14.97 5.23
CA ALA A 71 -23.85 14.14 4.17
C ALA A 71 -22.86 14.92 3.27
N ASP A 72 -23.17 16.19 3.05
CA ASP A 72 -22.32 17.11 2.31
C ASP A 72 -21.00 17.41 3.02
N ARG A 73 -21.08 17.68 4.32
CA ARG A 73 -19.89 17.93 5.16
C ARG A 73 -19.02 16.68 5.28
N VAL A 74 -19.64 15.50 5.32
CA VAL A 74 -18.95 14.21 5.26
C VAL A 74 -18.17 14.05 3.94
N ALA A 75 -18.79 14.41 2.81
CA ALA A 75 -18.13 14.37 1.51
C ALA A 75 -16.97 15.36 1.41
N ASP A 76 -17.13 16.58 1.92
CA ASP A 76 -16.07 17.60 1.96
C ASP A 76 -14.89 17.15 2.82
N THR A 77 -15.18 16.63 4.02
CA THR A 77 -14.16 16.11 4.95
C THR A 77 -13.39 14.95 4.29
N ARG A 78 -14.08 14.03 3.62
CA ARG A 78 -13.45 12.91 2.92
C ARG A 78 -12.56 13.40 1.78
N SER A 79 -13.02 14.38 1.00
CA SER A 79 -12.25 14.97 -0.10
C SER A 79 -11.01 15.69 0.42
N LEU A 80 -11.12 16.40 1.54
CA LEU A 80 -9.99 17.04 2.20
C LEU A 80 -8.94 16.01 2.67
N VAL A 81 -9.38 14.95 3.33
CA VAL A 81 -8.48 13.89 3.81
C VAL A 81 -7.81 13.19 2.62
N ALA A 82 -8.57 12.90 1.57
CA ALA A 82 -8.07 12.30 0.33
C ALA A 82 -6.98 13.17 -0.32
N ALA A 83 -7.24 14.47 -0.47
CA ALA A 83 -6.25 15.41 -0.99
C ALA A 83 -4.97 15.42 -0.14
N ASN A 84 -5.10 15.49 1.19
CA ASN A 84 -3.94 15.49 2.09
C ASN A 84 -3.12 14.19 2.00
N ILE A 85 -3.77 13.02 1.89
CA ILE A 85 -3.07 11.74 1.70
C ILE A 85 -2.27 11.76 0.39
N LEU A 86 -2.86 12.24 -0.71
CA LEU A 86 -2.20 12.32 -2.01
C LEU A 86 -1.07 13.35 -2.05
N LEU A 87 -1.23 14.48 -1.38
CA LEU A 87 -0.18 15.47 -1.21
C LEU A 87 1.05 14.87 -0.51
N ARG A 88 0.83 14.02 0.50
CA ARG A 88 1.91 13.35 1.25
C ARG A 88 2.46 12.10 0.56
N SER A 89 1.77 11.54 -0.42
CA SER A 89 2.21 10.31 -1.09
C SER A 89 3.39 10.50 -2.03
N GLY A 90 3.63 11.73 -2.49
CA GLY A 90 4.64 12.04 -3.50
C GLY A 90 4.24 11.65 -4.92
N TYR A 91 2.95 11.42 -5.20
CA TYR A 91 2.44 11.03 -6.53
C TYR A 91 1.93 12.19 -7.39
N LEU A 92 1.85 13.40 -6.83
CA LEU A 92 1.30 14.55 -7.53
C LEU A 92 2.41 15.38 -8.19
N THR A 93 2.14 15.92 -9.38
CA THR A 93 2.92 16.99 -10.01
C THR A 93 2.40 18.36 -9.61
N ARG A 94 1.08 18.49 -9.45
CA ARG A 94 0.40 19.74 -9.10
C ARG A 94 -0.77 19.44 -8.17
N ALA A 95 -1.00 20.34 -7.22
CA ALA A 95 -2.21 20.38 -6.44
C ALA A 95 -2.64 21.85 -6.29
N SER A 96 -3.93 22.11 -6.44
CA SER A 96 -4.53 23.41 -6.20
C SER A 96 -5.94 23.25 -5.66
N VAL A 97 -6.41 24.26 -4.93
CA VAL A 97 -7.80 24.32 -4.46
C VAL A 97 -8.48 25.50 -5.12
N GLN A 98 -9.63 25.23 -5.70
CA GLN A 98 -10.53 26.23 -6.26
C GLN A 98 -11.80 26.24 -5.43
N THR A 99 -12.59 27.30 -5.53
CA THR A 99 -13.91 27.35 -4.93
C THR A 99 -14.93 27.16 -6.04
N ASP A 100 -15.82 26.18 -5.90
CA ASP A 100 -16.94 26.00 -6.81
C ASP A 100 -17.80 27.28 -6.82
N PRO A 101 -18.00 27.93 -7.98
CA PRO A 101 -18.77 29.17 -8.03
C PRO A 101 -20.24 28.97 -7.65
N VAL A 102 -20.79 27.75 -7.82
CA VAL A 102 -22.20 27.42 -7.54
C VAL A 102 -22.37 27.04 -6.07
N THR A 103 -21.58 26.07 -5.59
CA THR A 103 -21.76 25.52 -4.24
C THR A 103 -20.93 26.24 -3.17
N GLN A 104 -20.00 27.11 -3.57
CA GLN A 104 -19.01 27.77 -2.70
C GLN A 104 -18.13 26.78 -1.92
N ARG A 105 -18.03 25.52 -2.39
CA ARG A 105 -17.25 24.45 -1.75
C ARG A 105 -15.85 24.32 -2.35
N PRO A 106 -14.88 23.75 -1.61
CA PRO A 106 -13.55 23.50 -2.14
C PRO A 106 -13.57 22.41 -3.23
N LEU A 107 -13.01 22.73 -4.39
CA LEU A 107 -12.70 21.81 -5.48
C LEU A 107 -11.20 21.58 -5.53
N TYR A 108 -10.78 20.34 -5.32
CA TYR A 108 -9.37 19.94 -5.34
C TYR A 108 -8.97 19.55 -6.76
N ALA A 109 -8.14 20.37 -7.41
CA ALA A 109 -7.56 20.07 -8.71
C ALA A 109 -6.16 19.45 -8.52
N LEU A 110 -6.08 18.13 -8.66
CA LEU A 110 -4.88 17.32 -8.45
C LEU A 110 -4.41 16.73 -9.78
N SER A 111 -3.10 16.72 -10.02
CA SER A 111 -2.51 16.12 -11.22
C SER A 111 -1.47 15.09 -10.82
N LEU A 112 -1.65 13.84 -11.27
CA LEU A 112 -0.69 12.76 -11.05
C LEU A 112 0.60 12.96 -11.85
N GLN A 113 1.69 12.39 -11.35
CA GLN A 113 2.91 12.17 -12.12
C GLN A 113 2.64 11.16 -13.25
N PRO A 114 2.99 11.47 -14.52
CA PRO A 114 2.81 10.55 -15.64
C PRO A 114 3.44 9.18 -15.39
N GLU A 115 4.58 9.15 -14.71
CA GLU A 115 5.33 7.95 -14.38
C GLU A 115 4.52 7.04 -13.45
N VAL A 116 3.86 7.61 -12.43
CA VAL A 116 3.01 6.85 -11.48
C VAL A 116 1.85 6.18 -12.21
N ARG A 117 1.20 6.90 -13.14
CA ARG A 117 0.12 6.33 -13.95
C ARG A 117 0.63 5.23 -14.88
N GLY A 118 1.81 5.41 -15.48
CA GLY A 118 2.45 4.38 -16.31
C GLY A 118 2.83 3.12 -15.51
N CYS A 119 3.27 3.30 -14.26
CA CYS A 119 3.64 2.20 -13.35
C CYS A 119 2.44 1.38 -12.85
N ALA A 120 1.25 1.96 -12.78
CA ALA A 120 0.04 1.26 -12.36
C ALA A 120 -0.57 0.35 -13.45
N SER A 121 0.28 -0.21 -14.33
CA SER A 121 -0.10 -1.08 -15.44
C SER A 121 0.46 -2.49 -15.24
N VAL A 122 -0.31 -3.52 -15.63
CA VAL A 122 0.12 -4.92 -15.55
C VAL A 122 0.67 -5.33 -16.91
N PRO A 123 1.90 -5.89 -17.00
CA PRO A 123 2.43 -6.41 -18.25
C PRO A 123 1.53 -7.53 -18.79
N GLN A 124 1.23 -7.49 -20.10
CA GLN A 124 0.44 -8.50 -20.78
C GLN A 124 1.24 -9.09 -21.94
N ASP A 125 1.31 -10.42 -22.02
CA ASP A 125 1.87 -11.10 -23.19
C ASP A 125 0.79 -11.18 -24.27
N GLU A 126 0.91 -10.41 -25.35
CA GLU A 126 -0.03 -10.45 -26.49
C GLU A 126 -0.02 -11.82 -27.22
N ALA A 127 1.05 -12.60 -27.08
CA ALA A 127 1.28 -13.84 -27.83
C ALA A 127 0.68 -15.10 -27.20
N ALA A 128 0.20 -15.06 -25.95
CA ALA A 128 -0.41 -16.22 -25.29
C ALA A 128 -1.94 -16.09 -25.38
N GLY A 129 -2.57 -16.91 -26.23
CA GLY A 129 -3.98 -16.85 -26.64
C GLY A 129 -5.07 -17.02 -25.56
N ALA A 130 -4.77 -16.78 -24.29
CA ALA A 130 -5.74 -16.58 -23.22
C ALA A 130 -5.22 -15.47 -22.29
N GLN A 131 -5.54 -14.21 -22.62
CA GLN A 131 -5.33 -13.11 -21.67
C GLN A 131 -6.25 -13.35 -20.46
N VAL A 132 -5.70 -13.31 -19.26
CA VAL A 132 -6.50 -13.32 -18.03
C VAL A 132 -7.41 -12.09 -18.09
N GLN A 133 -8.71 -12.30 -18.19
CA GLN A 133 -9.70 -11.23 -18.13
C GLN A 133 -10.12 -11.05 -16.67
N PRO A 134 -9.58 -10.05 -15.95
CA PRO A 134 -9.90 -9.88 -14.54
C PRO A 134 -11.34 -9.40 -14.36
N PRO A 135 -11.99 -9.71 -13.22
CA PRO A 135 -13.31 -9.19 -12.90
C PRO A 135 -13.38 -7.65 -12.84
N LEU A 136 -12.28 -6.99 -12.47
CA LEU A 136 -12.14 -5.54 -12.53
C LEU A 136 -11.09 -5.16 -13.60
N PRO A 137 -11.44 -4.33 -14.60
CA PRO A 137 -10.52 -3.92 -15.66
C PRO A 137 -9.22 -3.31 -15.13
N PHE A 138 -8.07 -3.65 -15.73
CA PHE A 138 -6.76 -3.20 -15.24
C PHE A 138 -6.59 -1.68 -15.17
N HIS A 139 -7.20 -0.91 -16.09
CA HIS A 139 -7.13 0.55 -16.04
C HIS A 139 -7.82 1.10 -14.78
N GLN A 140 -9.02 0.60 -14.49
CA GLN A 140 -9.79 0.99 -13.31
C GLN A 140 -9.10 0.50 -12.03
N ALA A 141 -8.57 -0.73 -12.03
CA ALA A 141 -7.77 -1.25 -10.93
C ALA A 141 -6.49 -0.43 -10.71
N GLY A 142 -5.91 0.15 -11.77
CA GLY A 142 -4.72 0.98 -11.71
C GLY A 142 -4.94 2.28 -10.96
N ASP A 143 -6.03 3.00 -11.26
CA ASP A 143 -6.39 4.21 -10.50
C ASP A 143 -6.65 3.86 -9.01
N LEU A 144 -7.34 2.75 -8.74
CA LEU A 144 -7.56 2.28 -7.37
C LEU A 144 -6.24 1.88 -6.68
N ALA A 145 -5.30 1.28 -7.41
CA ALA A 145 -4.00 0.89 -6.88
C ALA A 145 -3.18 2.10 -6.46
N ILE A 146 -3.12 3.16 -7.28
CA ILE A 146 -2.42 4.41 -6.93
C ILE A 146 -2.99 4.98 -5.63
N ALA A 147 -4.32 5.05 -5.52
CA ALA A 147 -4.99 5.53 -4.32
C ALA A 147 -4.74 4.64 -3.10
N ALA A 148 -4.88 3.32 -3.24
CA ALA A 148 -4.66 2.35 -2.18
C ALA A 148 -3.22 2.40 -1.65
N VAL A 149 -2.23 2.40 -2.54
CA VAL A 149 -0.81 2.49 -2.17
C VAL A 149 -0.50 3.83 -1.50
N ALA A 150 -1.10 4.93 -1.96
CA ALA A 150 -0.97 6.23 -1.28
C ALA A 150 -1.51 6.18 0.17
N VAL A 151 -2.63 5.49 0.42
CA VAL A 151 -3.15 5.26 1.77
C VAL A 151 -2.20 4.39 2.60
N GLU A 152 -1.62 3.34 2.03
CA GLU A 152 -0.63 2.52 2.74
C GLU A 152 0.64 3.31 3.11
N LYS A 153 1.14 4.16 2.20
CA LYS A 153 2.27 5.06 2.45
C LYS A 153 1.96 6.08 3.55
N PHE A 154 0.72 6.57 3.62
CA PHE A 154 0.28 7.51 4.65
C PHE A 154 0.14 6.84 6.02
N ASN A 155 -0.46 5.64 6.07
CA ASN A 155 -0.68 4.91 7.32
C ASN A 155 0.60 4.34 7.92
N ARG A 156 1.58 3.96 7.07
CA ARG A 156 2.86 3.41 7.54
C ARG A 156 3.97 4.44 7.48
N HIS A 157 4.36 4.90 8.67
CA HIS A 157 5.52 5.75 8.86
C HIS A 157 6.77 5.17 8.16
N ALA A 158 7.61 6.03 7.60
CA ALA A 158 8.80 5.61 6.84
C ALA A 158 9.71 4.66 7.64
N LEU A 159 9.87 4.94 8.95
CA LEU A 159 10.63 4.08 9.87
C LEU A 159 10.11 2.64 9.94
N HIS A 160 8.79 2.43 10.03
CA HIS A 160 8.22 1.09 10.06
C HIS A 160 8.50 0.35 8.75
N ARG A 161 8.35 1.03 7.60
CA ARG A 161 8.66 0.45 6.29
C ARG A 161 10.14 0.07 6.16
N THR A 162 11.04 0.90 6.67
CA THR A 162 12.49 0.61 6.67
C THR A 162 12.80 -0.62 7.53
N LEU A 163 12.20 -0.74 8.71
CA LEU A 163 12.37 -1.88 9.60
C LEU A 163 11.79 -3.17 9.01
N GLU A 164 10.59 -3.11 8.42
CA GLU A 164 9.98 -4.22 7.67
C GLU A 164 10.93 -4.71 6.56
N TRP A 165 11.52 -3.79 5.81
CA TRP A 165 12.48 -4.12 4.77
C TRP A 165 13.81 -4.67 5.27
N ALA A 166 14.33 -4.14 6.38
CA ALA A 166 15.54 -4.66 7.01
C ALA A 166 15.31 -6.10 7.49
N LEU A 167 14.17 -6.36 8.13
CA LEU A 167 13.77 -7.70 8.57
C LEU A 167 13.61 -8.67 7.39
N ALA A 168 12.96 -8.24 6.32
CA ALA A 168 12.79 -9.06 5.12
C ALA A 168 14.13 -9.44 4.47
N ARG A 169 15.05 -8.47 4.32
CA ARG A 169 16.40 -8.71 3.79
C ARG A 169 17.22 -9.62 4.68
N ALA A 170 17.17 -9.44 5.99
CA ALA A 170 17.86 -10.31 6.93
C ALA A 170 17.33 -11.75 6.85
N THR A 171 16.01 -11.90 6.83
CA THR A 171 15.36 -13.23 6.72
C THR A 171 15.74 -13.91 5.40
N LEU A 172 15.71 -13.17 4.29
CA LEU A 172 16.11 -13.66 2.97
C LEU A 172 17.58 -14.12 2.96
N ALA A 173 18.49 -13.31 3.50
CA ALA A 173 19.92 -13.66 3.56
C ALA A 173 20.20 -14.93 4.39
N LEU A 174 19.39 -15.19 5.42
CA LEU A 174 19.60 -16.31 6.34
C LEU A 174 18.88 -17.59 5.92
N THR A 175 17.69 -17.47 5.37
CA THR A 175 16.81 -18.62 5.07
C THR A 175 16.72 -18.90 3.57
N GLY A 176 17.20 -17.99 2.72
CA GLY A 176 16.95 -18.03 1.29
C GLY A 176 15.48 -17.79 0.92
N ARG A 177 14.63 -17.39 1.88
CA ARG A 177 13.20 -17.19 1.69
C ARG A 177 12.74 -15.84 2.20
N LEU A 178 11.79 -15.22 1.51
CA LEU A 178 11.09 -14.05 2.03
C LEU A 178 10.12 -14.43 3.15
N PRO A 179 9.98 -13.61 4.20
CA PRO A 179 8.96 -13.83 5.22
C PRO A 179 7.57 -13.53 4.64
N GLU A 180 6.54 -14.25 5.12
CA GLU A 180 5.12 -14.02 4.74
C GLU A 180 4.52 -12.79 5.45
N LEU A 181 5.18 -11.65 5.29
CA LEU A 181 4.77 -10.33 5.75
C LEU A 181 4.33 -9.47 4.57
N SER A 182 3.51 -8.45 4.83
CA SER A 182 3.22 -7.40 3.86
C SER A 182 4.44 -6.51 3.70
N LEU A 183 4.96 -6.37 2.48
CA LEU A 183 6.20 -5.66 2.19
C LEU A 183 5.99 -4.56 1.14
N GLY A 184 6.91 -3.60 1.12
CA GLY A 184 6.95 -2.55 0.10
C GLY A 184 5.96 -1.41 0.31
N PRO A 185 5.92 -0.46 -0.63
CA PRO A 185 4.96 0.64 -0.57
C PRO A 185 3.52 0.13 -0.69
N ALA A 186 3.30 -0.94 -1.46
CA ALA A 186 2.00 -1.55 -1.66
C ALA A 186 1.60 -2.58 -0.57
N GLN A 187 2.47 -2.88 0.39
CA GLN A 187 2.14 -3.76 1.52
C GLN A 187 1.57 -5.13 1.09
N ILE A 188 2.14 -5.72 0.03
CA ILE A 188 1.70 -6.99 -0.55
C ILE A 188 2.52 -8.14 0.04
N ARG A 189 1.87 -9.28 0.31
CA ARG A 189 2.54 -10.50 0.78
C ARG A 189 3.16 -11.29 -0.38
N PRO A 190 4.33 -11.94 -0.19
CA PRO A 190 4.95 -12.80 -1.19
C PRO A 190 4.01 -13.87 -1.75
N SER A 191 3.26 -14.58 -0.89
CA SER A 191 2.28 -15.58 -1.33
C SER A 191 1.19 -15.03 -2.26
N THR A 192 0.78 -13.77 -2.09
CA THR A 192 -0.19 -13.12 -2.98
C THR A 192 0.39 -12.94 -4.38
N VAL A 193 1.63 -12.46 -4.50
CA VAL A 193 2.31 -12.33 -5.80
C VAL A 193 2.50 -13.69 -6.46
N ARG A 194 2.90 -14.71 -5.69
CA ARG A 194 3.07 -16.08 -6.21
C ARG A 194 1.75 -16.65 -6.75
N ARG A 195 0.62 -16.39 -6.10
CA ARG A 195 -0.72 -16.77 -6.61
C ARG A 195 -1.05 -16.06 -7.93
N LEU A 196 -0.75 -14.76 -8.05
CA LEU A 196 -0.94 -14.02 -9.30
C LEU A 196 -0.13 -14.63 -10.44
N VAL A 197 1.16 -14.88 -10.21
CA VAL A 197 2.05 -15.48 -11.22
C VAL A 197 1.61 -16.89 -11.59
N ALA A 198 1.20 -17.71 -10.61
CA ALA A 198 0.66 -19.05 -10.86
C ALA A 198 -0.64 -19.03 -11.68
N ALA A 199 -1.45 -17.98 -11.53
CA ALA A 199 -2.64 -17.73 -12.34
C ALA A 199 -2.32 -17.14 -13.73
N GLY A 200 -1.04 -16.98 -14.08
CA GLY A 200 -0.60 -16.46 -15.38
C GLY A 200 -0.61 -14.93 -15.49
N VAL A 201 -0.86 -14.20 -14.41
CA VAL A 201 -0.88 -12.73 -14.41
C VAL A 201 0.55 -12.19 -14.55
N GLY A 202 0.74 -11.19 -15.43
CA GLY A 202 2.05 -10.59 -15.71
C GLY A 202 2.92 -11.38 -16.69
N GLY A 203 2.41 -12.48 -17.24
CA GLY A 203 3.05 -13.23 -18.34
C GLY A 203 4.48 -13.69 -18.03
N ALA A 204 5.31 -13.73 -19.06
CA ALA A 204 6.71 -14.09 -18.98
C ALA A 204 7.52 -13.11 -18.11
N ALA A 205 7.15 -11.82 -18.13
CA ALA A 205 7.84 -10.78 -17.38
C ALA A 205 7.82 -11.03 -15.85
N TRP A 206 6.73 -11.60 -15.33
CA TRP A 206 6.56 -11.85 -13.88
C TRP A 206 6.83 -13.28 -13.45
N ARG A 207 7.08 -14.20 -14.39
CA ARG A 207 7.41 -15.60 -14.10
C ARG A 207 8.55 -15.76 -13.07
N PRO A 208 9.64 -14.96 -13.10
CA PRO A 208 10.70 -15.02 -12.09
C PRO A 208 10.21 -14.71 -10.67
N LEU A 209 9.22 -13.82 -10.51
CA LEU A 209 8.69 -13.44 -9.20
C LEU A 209 8.00 -14.62 -8.47
N GLY A 210 7.54 -15.61 -9.22
CA GLY A 210 6.97 -16.85 -8.67
C GLY A 210 8.01 -17.86 -8.20
N GLN A 211 9.29 -17.70 -8.58
CA GLN A 211 10.33 -18.72 -8.43
C GLN A 211 11.53 -18.23 -7.61
N ASP A 212 11.88 -16.96 -7.72
CA ASP A 212 13.05 -16.35 -7.09
C ASP A 212 12.63 -15.29 -6.06
N ASP A 213 12.98 -15.52 -4.79
CA ASP A 213 12.69 -14.60 -3.70
C ASP A 213 13.51 -13.31 -3.76
N ALA A 214 14.69 -13.31 -4.39
CA ALA A 214 15.47 -12.08 -4.58
C ALA A 214 14.81 -11.16 -5.62
N ALA A 215 14.40 -11.73 -6.77
CA ALA A 215 13.61 -11.00 -7.76
C ALA A 215 12.28 -10.49 -7.19
N LEU A 216 11.60 -11.32 -6.38
CA LEU A 216 10.37 -10.93 -5.70
C LEU A 216 10.60 -9.79 -4.69
N ALA A 217 11.68 -9.86 -3.89
CA ALA A 217 12.03 -8.81 -2.95
C ALA A 217 12.28 -7.48 -3.66
N GLN A 218 13.03 -7.51 -4.77
CA GLN A 218 13.29 -6.33 -5.58
C GLN A 218 12.00 -5.76 -6.17
N ALA A 219 11.10 -6.60 -6.68
CA ALA A 219 9.83 -6.15 -7.25
C ALA A 219 8.86 -5.58 -6.21
N LEU A 220 8.84 -6.13 -5.00
CA LEU A 220 8.06 -5.58 -3.89
C LEU A 220 8.65 -4.27 -3.35
N GLY A 221 9.98 -4.09 -3.42
CA GLY A 221 10.68 -2.90 -2.95
C GLY A 221 10.65 -1.73 -3.94
N ASP A 222 10.61 -2.03 -5.24
CA ASP A 222 10.51 -1.04 -6.30
C ASP A 222 9.08 -0.48 -6.39
N GLU A 223 8.95 0.85 -6.32
CA GLU A 223 7.64 1.51 -6.26
C GLU A 223 6.81 1.29 -7.53
N CYS A 224 7.45 1.31 -8.70
CA CYS A 224 6.77 1.13 -9.97
C CYS A 224 6.20 -0.29 -10.09
N ARG A 225 7.03 -1.31 -9.80
CA ARG A 225 6.62 -2.72 -9.79
C ARG A 225 5.60 -3.01 -8.70
N ALA A 226 5.72 -2.40 -7.53
CA ALA A 226 4.74 -2.55 -6.46
C ALA A 226 3.36 -1.98 -6.85
N LEU A 227 3.31 -0.86 -7.57
CA LEU A 227 2.06 -0.33 -8.14
C LEU A 227 1.45 -1.31 -9.15
N ALA A 228 2.25 -1.82 -10.09
CA ALA A 228 1.79 -2.82 -11.05
C ALA A 228 1.23 -4.08 -10.36
N LEU A 229 1.93 -4.57 -9.32
CA LEU A 229 1.46 -5.69 -8.49
C LEU A 229 0.16 -5.35 -7.76
N ALA A 230 0.02 -4.15 -7.21
CA ALA A 230 -1.23 -3.71 -6.55
C ALA A 230 -2.40 -3.66 -7.54
N THR A 231 -2.17 -3.15 -8.76
CA THR A 231 -3.14 -3.20 -9.86
C THR A 231 -3.59 -4.63 -10.14
N ALA A 232 -2.66 -5.57 -10.26
CA ALA A 232 -2.96 -6.98 -10.49
C ALA A 232 -3.76 -7.60 -9.33
N VAL A 233 -3.39 -7.29 -8.08
CA VAL A 233 -4.12 -7.77 -6.89
C VAL A 233 -5.57 -7.26 -6.92
N LEU A 234 -5.78 -5.96 -7.09
CA LEU A 234 -7.13 -5.38 -7.10
C LEU A 234 -7.97 -5.91 -8.27
N ALA A 235 -7.37 -6.02 -9.46
CA ALA A 235 -8.04 -6.55 -10.64
C ALA A 235 -8.56 -7.97 -10.42
N THR A 236 -7.75 -8.84 -9.80
CA THR A 236 -8.05 -10.28 -9.62
C THR A 236 -8.84 -10.62 -8.36
N GLN A 237 -8.80 -9.78 -7.32
CA GLN A 237 -9.57 -9.98 -6.09
C GLN A 237 -10.98 -9.41 -6.14
N ALA A 238 -11.31 -8.67 -7.19
CA ALA A 238 -12.66 -8.23 -7.46
C ALA A 238 -13.62 -9.43 -7.58
N CYS A 239 -14.84 -9.26 -7.10
CA CYS A 239 -15.91 -10.23 -7.31
C CYS A 239 -16.33 -10.22 -8.79
N THR A 240 -16.78 -11.36 -9.32
CA THR A 240 -17.37 -11.39 -10.67
C THR A 240 -18.85 -11.01 -10.65
N ASP A 241 -19.59 -11.45 -9.63
CA ASP A 241 -21.06 -11.40 -9.60
C ASP A 241 -21.63 -10.53 -8.46
N CYS A 242 -20.95 -9.44 -8.08
CA CYS A 242 -21.44 -8.55 -7.02
C CYS A 242 -21.71 -7.13 -7.51
N PRO A 243 -22.55 -6.35 -6.79
CA PRO A 243 -22.98 -5.03 -7.24
C PRO A 243 -21.84 -4.00 -7.36
N ASP A 244 -20.76 -4.18 -6.59
CA ASP A 244 -19.62 -3.25 -6.58
C ASP A 244 -18.28 -4.03 -6.51
N PRO A 245 -17.75 -4.49 -7.66
CA PRO A 245 -16.48 -5.21 -7.73
C PRO A 245 -15.29 -4.39 -7.21
N ALA A 246 -15.30 -3.07 -7.39
CA ALA A 246 -14.24 -2.17 -6.93
C ALA A 246 -14.22 -2.08 -5.40
N ALA A 247 -15.38 -1.89 -4.76
CA ALA A 247 -15.47 -1.89 -3.29
C ALA A 247 -15.07 -3.24 -2.71
N HIS A 248 -15.48 -4.35 -3.33
CA HIS A 248 -15.05 -5.68 -2.92
C HIS A 248 -13.53 -5.85 -3.00
N ALA A 249 -12.92 -5.50 -4.15
CA ALA A 249 -11.47 -5.57 -4.34
C ALA A 249 -10.71 -4.75 -3.29
N LEU A 250 -11.16 -3.52 -3.02
CA LEU A 250 -10.55 -2.66 -2.01
C LEU A 250 -10.69 -3.22 -0.59
N GLN A 251 -11.84 -3.81 -0.26
CA GLN A 251 -12.05 -4.43 1.03
C GLN A 251 -11.16 -5.68 1.19
N ALA A 252 -11.02 -6.49 0.15
CA ALA A 252 -10.11 -7.64 0.15
C ALA A 252 -8.64 -7.20 0.28
N TYR A 253 -8.25 -6.15 -0.44
CA TYR A 253 -6.89 -5.59 -0.42
C TYR A 253 -6.53 -4.99 0.94
N GLY A 254 -7.43 -4.17 1.52
CA GLY A 254 -7.24 -3.57 2.84
C GLY A 254 -7.24 -4.57 3.99
N GLY A 255 -7.71 -5.80 3.74
CA GLY A 255 -7.88 -6.88 4.70
C GLY A 255 -9.15 -6.75 5.56
N GLN A 256 -9.29 -7.63 6.55
CA GLN A 256 -10.37 -7.54 7.57
C GLN A 256 -10.11 -6.40 8.55
N ARG A 257 -10.02 -5.16 8.07
CA ARG A 257 -10.10 -3.99 8.95
C ARG A 257 -11.49 -3.97 9.58
N PRO A 258 -11.62 -3.70 10.89
CA PRO A 258 -12.93 -3.53 11.49
C PRO A 258 -13.69 -2.47 10.68
N ARG A 259 -14.89 -2.80 10.20
CA ARG A 259 -15.79 -1.76 9.70
C ARG A 259 -16.09 -0.86 10.88
N THR A 260 -15.58 0.35 10.83
CA THR A 260 -15.86 1.35 11.86
C THR A 260 -17.00 2.23 11.35
N GLU A 261 -17.78 2.81 12.26
CA GLU A 261 -18.74 3.87 11.91
C GLU A 261 -18.04 5.20 11.58
N ALA A 262 -16.71 5.18 11.38
CA ALA A 262 -15.94 6.37 11.06
C ALA A 262 -16.34 6.90 9.68
N VAL A 263 -16.53 8.22 9.63
CA VAL A 263 -16.82 9.00 8.42
C VAL A 263 -15.77 8.79 7.31
N VAL A 264 -14.55 8.46 7.72
CA VAL A 264 -13.40 8.14 6.88
C VAL A 264 -12.99 6.69 7.15
N ASP A 265 -13.35 5.81 6.23
CA ASP A 265 -12.94 4.40 6.19
C ASP A 265 -12.16 4.12 4.89
N TYR A 266 -11.43 3.00 4.85
CA TYR A 266 -10.49 2.64 3.78
C TYR A 266 -11.13 2.64 2.39
N VAL A 267 -12.27 1.96 2.23
CA VAL A 267 -12.92 1.84 0.90
C VAL A 267 -13.42 3.21 0.42
N PRO A 268 -14.22 3.99 1.20
CA PRO A 268 -14.64 5.33 0.80
C PRO A 268 -13.47 6.26 0.48
N ILE A 269 -12.40 6.29 1.28
CA ILE A 269 -11.30 7.23 1.06
C ILE A 269 -10.52 6.91 -0.21
N VAL A 270 -10.23 5.63 -0.47
CA VAL A 270 -9.52 5.20 -1.68
C VAL A 270 -10.34 5.51 -2.93
N ARG A 271 -11.66 5.28 -2.90
CA ARG A 271 -12.54 5.64 -4.02
C ARG A 271 -12.60 7.14 -4.27
N THR A 272 -12.70 7.94 -3.21
CA THR A 272 -12.65 9.40 -3.33
C THR A 272 -11.33 9.83 -3.96
N MET A 273 -10.20 9.33 -3.49
CA MET A 273 -8.88 9.64 -4.06
C MET A 273 -8.82 9.29 -5.55
N ALA A 274 -9.23 8.09 -5.95
CA ALA A 274 -9.20 7.65 -7.34
C ALA A 274 -10.08 8.50 -8.28
N ALA A 275 -11.13 9.13 -7.76
CA ALA A 275 -12.00 10.03 -8.53
C ALA A 275 -11.43 11.46 -8.65
N MET A 276 -10.43 11.86 -7.86
CA MET A 276 -9.93 13.24 -7.81
C MET A 276 -8.97 13.62 -8.94
N TRP A 277 -8.56 12.67 -9.77
CA TRP A 277 -7.68 12.91 -10.93
C TRP A 277 -8.26 12.37 -12.25
N GLN A 278 -9.56 12.09 -12.25
CA GLN A 278 -10.35 11.83 -13.46
C GLN A 278 -10.76 13.16 -14.09
#